data_AF-A0A7H8Q0N9-F1
#
_entry.id   AF-A0A7H8Q0N9-F1
#
_cell.length_a   1.000
_cell.length_b   1.000
_cell.length_c   1.000
_cell.angle_alpha   90.00
_cell.angle_beta   90.00
_cell.angle_gamma   90.00
#
_symmetry.space_group_name_H-M   'P 1'
#
loop_
_entity.id
_entity.type
_entity.pdbx_description
1 polymer ?
#
loop_
_entity_poly.entity_id
_entity_poly.type
_entity_poly.pdbx_seq_one_letter_code
_entity_poly.pdbx_strand_id
1 'polypeptide(L)'
;MARIAPEIGSWFENFDSGDLFEVVAVDHPSRTIEIQYVDGSVDEIDFHSWPRLPVIGAAAPEDANAGYGTLAEEMQDAEDSGFTSPLFSPAQSAIDRLEGESFPGTDEGF
;
A
#
# COMPACT_ATOMS: atom_id res chain seq x y z
N MET A 1 -3.60 -17.59 -18.53
CA MET A 1 -4.43 -16.54 -17.93
C MET A 1 -4.13 -16.50 -16.44
N ALA A 2 -3.76 -15.33 -15.90
CA ALA A 2 -3.67 -15.16 -14.45
C ALA A 2 -5.08 -15.33 -13.87
N ARG A 3 -5.27 -16.27 -12.94
CA ARG A 3 -6.53 -16.37 -12.19
C ARG A 3 -6.42 -15.37 -11.05
N ILE A 4 -7.26 -14.35 -11.05
CA ILE A 4 -7.36 -13.41 -9.93
C ILE A 4 -8.26 -14.07 -8.88
N ALA A 5 -7.72 -14.22 -7.66
CA ALA A 5 -8.50 -14.72 -6.54
C ALA A 5 -9.40 -13.61 -5.99
N PRO A 6 -10.64 -13.92 -5.57
CA PRO A 6 -11.46 -12.96 -4.83
C PRO A 6 -10.84 -12.79 -3.44
N GLU A 7 -10.23 -11.62 -3.20
CA GLU A 7 -9.64 -11.27 -1.92
C GLU A 7 -10.48 -10.18 -1.26
N ILE A 8 -10.82 -10.37 0.01
CA ILE A 8 -11.62 -9.41 0.79
C ILE A 8 -10.82 -8.11 0.92
N GLY A 9 -11.44 -6.98 0.59
CA GLY A 9 -10.80 -5.65 0.56
C GLY A 9 -10.18 -5.28 -0.78
N SER A 10 -10.16 -6.18 -1.76
CA SER A 10 -9.64 -5.90 -3.10
C SER A 10 -10.73 -5.39 -4.05
N TRP A 11 -10.34 -4.45 -4.89
CA TRP A 11 -11.19 -3.84 -5.91
C TRP A 11 -11.00 -4.53 -7.26
N PHE A 12 -12.09 -4.70 -7.98
CA PHE A 12 -12.13 -5.32 -9.30
C PHE A 12 -12.99 -4.51 -10.25
N GLU A 13 -12.52 -4.38 -11.49
CA GLU A 13 -13.26 -3.76 -12.58
C GLU A 13 -13.69 -4.82 -13.59
N ASN A 14 -14.97 -4.81 -13.96
CA ASN A 14 -15.48 -5.60 -15.07
C ASN A 14 -15.27 -4.83 -16.37
N PHE A 15 -14.39 -5.31 -17.26
CA PHE A 15 -14.10 -4.61 -18.51
C PHE A 15 -15.17 -4.78 -19.60
N ASP A 16 -16.15 -5.68 -19.41
CA ASP A 16 -17.29 -5.87 -20.31
C ASP A 16 -18.39 -4.82 -20.04
N SER A 17 -18.68 -4.57 -18.76
CA SER A 17 -19.73 -3.62 -18.33
C SER A 17 -19.19 -2.25 -17.91
N GLY A 18 -17.93 -2.17 -17.48
CA GLY A 18 -17.29 -0.97 -16.92
C GLY A 18 -17.57 -0.75 -15.44
N ASP A 19 -18.12 -1.74 -14.74
CA ASP A 19 -18.50 -1.64 -13.33
C ASP A 19 -17.31 -1.92 -12.41
N LEU A 20 -17.14 -1.07 -11.40
CA LEU A 20 -16.12 -1.16 -10.35
C LEU A 20 -16.77 -1.61 -9.04
N PHE A 21 -16.23 -2.65 -8.42
CA PHE A 21 -16.73 -3.21 -7.16
C PHE A 21 -15.60 -3.77 -6.30
N GLU A 22 -15.82 -3.80 -4.99
CA GLU A 22 -14.94 -4.36 -3.97
C GLU A 22 -15.48 -5.71 -3.49
N VAL A 23 -14.60 -6.69 -3.23
CA VAL A 23 -15.01 -7.91 -2.52
C VAL A 23 -15.05 -7.62 -1.03
N VAL A 24 -16.23 -7.71 -0.41
CA VAL A 24 -16.40 -7.43 1.02
C VAL A 24 -16.48 -8.70 1.87
N ALA A 25 -16.87 -9.83 1.27
CA ALA A 25 -16.87 -11.12 1.94
C ALA A 25 -16.66 -12.28 0.96
N VAL A 26 -16.06 -13.37 1.46
CA VAL A 26 -15.95 -14.64 0.73
C VAL A 26 -16.38 -15.75 1.69
N ASP A 27 -17.54 -16.36 1.41
CA ASP A 27 -18.08 -17.45 2.21
C ASP A 27 -17.78 -18.79 1.55
N HIS A 28 -16.75 -19.47 2.04
CA HIS A 28 -16.39 -20.82 1.59
C HIS A 28 -17.48 -21.90 1.80
N PRO A 29 -18.24 -21.92 2.93
CA PRO A 29 -19.27 -22.94 3.10
C PRO A 29 -20.44 -22.79 2.13
N SER A 30 -20.87 -21.55 1.86
CA SER A 30 -21.96 -21.26 0.91
C SER A 30 -21.46 -21.16 -0.54
N ARG A 31 -20.14 -21.07 -0.74
CA ARG A 31 -19.49 -20.88 -2.04
C ARG A 31 -19.97 -19.61 -2.75
N THR A 32 -20.13 -18.54 -1.98
CA THR A 32 -20.55 -17.24 -2.49
C THR A 32 -19.54 -16.17 -2.13
N ILE A 33 -19.49 -15.14 -2.96
CA ILE A 33 -18.60 -13.98 -2.84
C ILE A 33 -19.51 -12.77 -2.82
N GLU A 34 -19.44 -11.97 -1.76
CA GLU A 34 -20.20 -10.74 -1.64
C GLU A 34 -19.35 -9.58 -2.13
N ILE A 35 -19.90 -8.80 -3.06
CA ILE A 35 -19.27 -7.64 -3.66
C ILE A 35 -20.07 -6.37 -3.36
N GLN A 36 -19.38 -5.24 -3.18
CA GLN A 36 -19.97 -3.92 -2.98
C GLN A 36 -19.53 -2.98 -4.10
N TYR A 37 -20.49 -2.35 -4.77
CA TYR A 37 -20.25 -1.33 -5.78
C TYR A 37 -19.94 0.03 -5.13
N VAL A 38 -19.37 0.94 -5.93
CA VAL A 38 -19.06 2.33 -5.49
C VAL A 38 -20.31 3.09 -5.01
N ASP A 39 -21.48 2.76 -5.53
CA ASP A 39 -22.77 3.34 -5.12
C ASP A 39 -23.23 2.87 -3.71
N GLY A 40 -22.55 1.88 -3.13
CA GLY A 40 -22.93 1.24 -1.86
C GLY A 40 -23.91 0.08 -2.02
N SER A 41 -24.35 -0.20 -3.25
CA SER A 41 -25.11 -1.41 -3.57
C SER A 41 -24.26 -2.67 -3.36
N VAL A 42 -24.86 -3.74 -2.86
CA VAL A 42 -24.19 -5.03 -2.59
C VAL A 42 -24.82 -6.12 -3.44
N ASP A 43 -24.00 -7.03 -3.96
CA ASP A 43 -24.42 -8.15 -4.81
C ASP A 43 -23.64 -9.43 -4.46
N GLU A 44 -24.20 -10.58 -4.80
CA GLU A 44 -23.64 -11.89 -4.48
C GLU A 44 -23.31 -12.67 -5.76
N ILE A 45 -22.07 -13.13 -5.84
CA ILE A 45 -21.55 -13.91 -6.97
C ILE A 45 -21.21 -15.33 -6.51
N ASP A 46 -21.62 -16.32 -7.29
CA ASP A 46 -21.22 -17.71 -7.05
C ASP A 46 -19.71 -17.90 -7.29
N PHE A 47 -19.05 -18.61 -6.37
CA PHE A 47 -17.61 -18.88 -6.43
C PHE A 47 -17.20 -19.61 -7.72
N HIS A 48 -18.08 -20.44 -8.29
CA HIS A 48 -17.84 -21.08 -9.58
C HIS A 48 -17.97 -20.11 -10.75
N SER A 49 -18.74 -19.03 -10.62
CA SER A 49 -18.89 -17.99 -11.65
C SER A 49 -17.72 -17.02 -11.65
N TRP A 50 -17.09 -16.76 -10.50
CA TRP A 50 -15.92 -15.89 -10.38
C TRP A 50 -14.82 -16.09 -11.45
N PRO A 51 -14.27 -17.30 -11.67
CA PRO A 51 -13.22 -17.49 -12.68
C PRO A 51 -13.69 -17.32 -14.13
N ARG A 52 -15.00 -17.21 -14.36
CA ARG A 52 -15.60 -16.94 -15.67
C ARG A 52 -15.91 -15.46 -15.87
N LEU A 53 -15.82 -14.64 -14.82
CA LEU A 53 -16.09 -13.21 -14.93
C LEU A 53 -14.93 -12.50 -15.65
N PRO A 54 -15.24 -11.59 -16.58
CA PRO A 54 -14.26 -10.74 -17.24
C PRO A 54 -13.84 -9.59 -16.31
N VAL A 55 -13.16 -9.92 -15.21
CA VAL A 55 -12.76 -8.96 -14.17
C VAL A 55 -11.24 -8.84 -14.07
N ILE A 56 -10.77 -7.63 -13.81
CA ILE A 56 -9.35 -7.31 -13.56
C ILE A 56 -9.21 -6.63 -12.20
N GLY A 57 -8.06 -6.80 -11.56
CA GLY A 57 -7.74 -6.07 -10.33
C GLY A 57 -7.63 -4.58 -10.63
N ALA A 58 -8.30 -3.77 -9.81
CA ALA A 58 -8.34 -2.32 -9.93
C ALA A 58 -7.93 -1.66 -8.60
N ALA A 59 -7.56 -0.39 -8.65
CA ALA A 59 -7.40 0.43 -7.45
C ALA A 59 -8.78 0.90 -6.96
N ALA A 60 -8.92 1.13 -5.65
CA ALA A 60 -10.13 1.74 -5.10
C ALA A 60 -10.37 3.11 -5.76
N PRO A 61 -11.63 3.57 -5.90
CA PRO A 61 -11.93 4.87 -6.50
C PRO A 61 -11.29 6.05 -5.76
N GLU A 62 -11.06 5.94 -4.45
CA GLU A 62 -10.32 6.92 -3.64
C GLU A 62 -8.79 6.82 -3.83
N ASP A 63 -8.31 5.69 -4.35
CA ASP A 63 -6.91 5.33 -4.58
C ASP A 63 -6.51 5.42 -6.07
N ALA A 64 -7.44 5.82 -6.95
CA ALA A 64 -7.16 6.07 -8.37
C ALA A 64 -6.10 7.17 -8.60
N ASN A 65 -5.80 7.97 -7.57
CA ASN A 65 -4.72 8.95 -7.55
C ASN A 65 -3.44 8.47 -6.83
N ALA A 66 -3.43 7.26 -6.27
CA ALA A 66 -2.39 6.80 -5.35
C ALA A 66 -1.31 5.89 -5.96
N GLY A 67 -1.36 5.50 -7.25
CA GLY A 67 -0.50 4.39 -7.67
C GLY A 67 -0.01 4.30 -9.12
N TYR A 68 0.83 5.25 -9.57
CA TYR A 68 2.08 4.83 -10.21
C TYR A 68 3.00 4.35 -9.07
N GLY A 69 2.87 3.11 -8.58
CA GLY A 69 3.67 2.74 -7.42
C GLY A 69 3.65 1.31 -6.90
N THR A 70 2.71 0.45 -7.29
CA THR A 70 2.64 -0.90 -6.69
C THR A 70 2.16 -1.93 -7.72
N LEU A 71 2.91 -2.06 -8.81
CA LEU A 71 2.97 -3.36 -9.49
C LEU A 71 3.53 -4.33 -8.46
N ALA A 72 2.68 -5.28 -8.07
CA ALA A 72 3.00 -6.43 -7.24
C ALA A 72 4.12 -7.24 -7.89
N GLU A 73 5.35 -6.78 -7.71
CA GLU A 73 6.56 -7.54 -7.94
C GLU A 73 6.85 -8.27 -6.63
N GLU A 74 6.68 -9.60 -6.69
CA GLU A 74 7.40 -10.59 -5.88
C GLU A 74 7.05 -10.59 -4.38
N MET A 75 6.28 -11.55 -3.89
CA MET A 75 6.86 -12.82 -3.39
C MET A 75 8.38 -12.80 -3.25
N GLN A 76 8.93 -11.96 -2.38
CA GLN A 76 10.28 -12.17 -1.88
C GLN A 76 10.40 -11.80 -0.40
N ASP A 77 10.45 -12.87 0.38
CA ASP A 77 11.27 -13.05 1.57
C ASP A 77 11.05 -12.13 2.77
N ALA A 78 10.72 -12.78 3.88
CA ALA A 78 10.73 -12.21 5.21
C ALA A 78 12.17 -11.87 5.63
N GLU A 79 12.65 -10.66 5.32
CA GLU A 79 13.89 -10.12 5.91
C GLU A 79 13.63 -8.67 6.33
N ASP A 80 13.42 -8.53 7.64
CA ASP A 80 13.91 -7.45 8.49
C ASP A 80 14.57 -6.26 7.75
N SER A 81 13.86 -5.14 7.64
CA SER A 81 14.45 -3.85 7.26
C SER A 81 13.62 -2.67 7.76
N GLY A 82 13.67 -2.46 9.08
CA GLY A 82 13.95 -1.13 9.63
C GLY A 82 12.92 -0.02 9.43
N PHE A 83 11.67 -0.19 9.86
CA PHE A 83 10.88 0.96 10.31
C PHE A 83 11.23 1.29 11.76
N THR A 84 12.32 2.04 11.96
CA THR A 84 12.45 2.89 13.14
C THR A 84 12.71 4.30 12.64
N SER A 85 11.69 5.15 12.73
CA SER A 85 11.91 6.59 12.76
C SER A 85 12.19 6.96 14.22
N PRO A 86 13.44 7.19 14.67
CA PRO A 86 13.67 7.75 15.98
C PRO A 86 13.65 9.27 15.85
N LEU A 87 12.50 9.85 15.47
CA LEU A 87 12.28 11.29 15.70
C LEU A 87 12.11 11.58 17.21
N PHE A 88 12.24 10.55 18.06
CA PHE A 88 12.38 10.62 19.49
C PHE A 88 13.67 9.92 19.96
N SER A 89 14.73 10.68 20.18
CA SER A 89 15.70 10.40 21.25
C SER A 89 16.32 11.70 21.77
N PRO A 90 16.09 12.06 23.04
CA PRO A 90 16.73 13.18 23.71
C PRO A 90 18.08 12.73 24.28
N ALA A 91 19.09 12.50 23.43
CA ALA A 91 20.48 12.33 23.85
C ALA A 91 21.39 12.26 22.63
N GLN A 92 22.08 13.35 22.30
CA GLN A 92 23.47 13.31 21.81
C GLN A 92 24.03 14.74 21.67
N SER A 93 24.25 15.33 22.83
CA SER A 93 25.34 16.29 23.05
C SER A 93 26.66 15.59 22.69
N ALA A 94 27.11 15.71 21.44
CA ALA A 94 28.38 15.10 20.97
C ALA A 94 29.00 15.71 19.70
N ILE A 95 28.37 16.71 19.04
CA ILE A 95 28.99 17.42 17.90
C ILE A 95 29.78 18.67 18.35
N ASP A 96 29.83 18.96 19.66
CA ASP A 96 30.62 20.04 20.27
C ASP A 96 32.14 19.77 20.31
N ARG A 97 32.64 18.60 19.90
CA ARG A 97 34.00 18.17 20.31
C ARG A 97 35.04 17.92 19.21
N LEU A 98 34.87 18.36 17.97
CA LEU A 98 35.89 18.14 16.93
C LEU A 98 36.05 19.31 15.95
N GLU A 99 36.28 20.54 16.43
CA GLU A 99 37.03 21.55 15.66
C GLU A 99 38.17 22.06 16.56
N GLY A 100 39.28 21.33 16.50
CA GLY A 100 40.51 21.63 17.20
C GLY A 100 41.19 22.87 16.62
N GLU A 101 41.39 23.85 17.49
CA GLU A 101 42.65 24.56 17.73
C GLU A 101 43.33 25.31 16.56
N SER A 102 43.34 26.64 16.75
CA SER A 102 44.46 27.56 16.47
C SER A 102 44.47 28.27 15.11
N PHE A 103 43.96 29.50 15.10
CA PHE A 103 44.68 30.59 14.42
C PHE A 103 44.92 31.75 15.41
N PRO A 104 46.18 32.18 15.58
CA PRO A 104 46.61 33.10 16.63
C PRO A 104 46.12 34.53 16.38
N GLY A 105 45.76 35.21 17.47
CA GLY A 105 45.39 36.61 17.45
C GLY A 105 46.50 37.52 16.95
N THR A 106 46.11 38.65 16.37
CA THR A 106 46.91 39.87 16.46
C THR A 106 45.98 41.01 16.84
N ASP A 107 46.41 41.65 17.92
CA ASP A 107 45.96 42.88 18.54
C ASP A 107 46.03 44.09 17.58
N GLU A 108 45.58 45.25 18.07
CA GLU A 108 45.59 46.60 17.48
C GLU A 108 44.30 46.96 16.73
N GLY A 109 43.51 47.95 17.13
CA GLY A 109 43.81 49.18 17.85
C GLY A 109 43.39 50.36 16.96
N PHE A 110 42.52 51.23 17.49
CA PHE A 110 42.23 52.65 17.19
C PHE A 110 40.74 52.97 17.32
#